data_AF-A0A382LSV0-F1
#
_entry.id   AF-A0A382LSV0-F1
#
_cell.length_a   1.000
_cell.length_b   1.000
_cell.length_c   1.000
_cell.angle_alpha   90.00
_cell.angle_beta   90.00
_cell.angle_gamma   90.00
#
_symmetry.space_group_name_H-M   'P 1'
#
loop_
_entity.id
_entity.type
_entity.pdbx_description
1 polymer ?
#
loop_
_entity_poly.entity_id
_entity_poly.type
_entity_poly.pdbx_seq_one_letter_code
_entity_poly.pdbx_strand_id
1 'polypeptide(L)'
;MTFTYRIKTHLLGSNVKPLSPQQKLIHRIIFKLKSQGYDFKEISDTLNKHNIRTSTGKKFYRSLVWNIFKKRLKRNEFMSQPIVEEYRDFDIIFVERY
;
A
#
# COMPACT_ATOMS: atom_id res chain seq x y z
N MET A 1 -32.66 19.81 -12.10
CA MET A 1 -31.81 19.80 -10.89
C MET A 1 -30.41 19.39 -11.32
N THR A 2 -29.42 20.24 -11.07
CA THR A 2 -28.01 20.01 -11.39
C THR A 2 -27.22 20.02 -10.08
N PHE A 3 -26.17 19.20 -9.98
CA PHE A 3 -25.27 19.21 -8.83
C PHE A 3 -23.87 18.79 -9.27
N THR A 4 -22.87 19.19 -8.50
CA THR A 4 -21.49 18.77 -8.71
C THR A 4 -21.16 17.61 -7.79
N TYR A 5 -20.74 16.48 -8.37
CA TYR A 5 -20.21 15.35 -7.62
C TYR A 5 -18.68 15.35 -7.66
N ARG A 6 -18.05 15.35 -6.49
CA ARG A 6 -16.60 15.26 -6.37
C ARG A 6 -16.23 14.03 -5.55
N ILE A 7 -15.44 13.14 -6.16
CA ILE A 7 -14.85 11.99 -5.48
C ILE A 7 -13.34 12.17 -5.34
N LYS A 8 -12.83 12.00 -4.11
CA LYS A 8 -11.41 11.88 -3.83
C LYS A 8 -11.13 10.45 -3.41
N THR A 9 -10.46 9.70 -4.29
CA THR A 9 -10.17 8.28 -4.08
C THR A 9 -8.76 7.92 -4.54
N HIS A 10 -8.11 7.02 -3.80
CA HIS A 10 -6.81 6.44 -4.17
C HIS A 10 -6.94 5.37 -5.27
N LEU A 11 -8.17 4.97 -5.62
CA LEU A 11 -8.48 3.90 -6.59
C LEU A 11 -8.29 4.31 -8.05
N LEU A 12 -8.37 5.60 -8.37
CA LEU A 12 -8.27 6.11 -9.75
C LEU A 12 -6.82 6.18 -10.27
N GLY A 13 -5.83 5.85 -9.44
CA GLY A 13 -4.42 5.78 -9.85
C GLY A 13 -4.15 4.53 -10.70
N SER A 14 -4.24 4.66 -12.02
CA SER A 14 -4.08 3.57 -13.01
C SER A 14 -2.72 2.84 -13.02
N ASN A 15 -1.72 3.30 -12.25
CA ASN A 15 -0.34 2.77 -12.29
C ASN A 15 0.00 1.78 -11.16
N VAL A 16 -1.02 1.25 -10.47
CA VAL A 16 -0.85 0.31 -9.35
C VAL A 16 -0.65 -1.11 -9.92
N LYS A 17 0.55 -1.42 -10.42
CA LYS A 17 0.88 -2.79 -10.85
C LYS A 17 0.72 -3.77 -9.68
N PRO A 18 0.05 -4.92 -9.88
CA PRO A 18 -0.04 -5.96 -8.87
C PRO A 18 1.33 -6.58 -8.62
N LEU A 19 1.61 -6.92 -7.36
CA LEU A 19 2.84 -7.61 -6.98
C LEU A 19 2.77 -9.08 -7.39
N SER A 20 3.90 -9.63 -7.84
CA SER A 20 4.02 -11.08 -8.07
C SER A 20 3.87 -11.87 -6.76
N PRO A 21 3.50 -13.16 -6.82
CA PRO A 21 3.38 -13.99 -5.62
C PRO A 21 4.65 -14.01 -4.75
N GLN A 22 5.82 -14.09 -5.39
CA GLN A 22 7.12 -14.04 -4.70
C GLN A 22 7.34 -12.69 -4.00
N GLN A 23 7.02 -11.56 -4.67
CA GLN A 23 7.14 -10.25 -4.06
C GLN A 23 6.21 -10.09 -2.85
N LYS A 24 4.97 -10.61 -2.95
CA LYS A 24 4.02 -10.63 -1.81
C LYS A 24 4.59 -11.43 -0.63
N LEU A 25 5.18 -12.59 -0.90
CA LEU A 25 5.81 -13.42 0.13
C LEU A 25 6.97 -12.69 0.83
N ILE A 26 7.88 -12.10 0.04
CA ILE A 26 9.02 -11.32 0.57
C ILE A 26 8.51 -10.17 1.43
N HIS A 27 7.53 -9.41 0.97
CA HIS A 27 6.94 -8.32 1.74
C HIS A 27 6.35 -8.82 3.07
N ARG A 28 5.61 -9.93 3.05
CA ARG A 28 5.01 -10.52 4.26
C ARG A 28 6.08 -10.92 5.27
N ILE A 29 7.15 -11.56 4.83
CA ILE A 29 8.26 -11.97 5.69
C ILE A 29 8.96 -10.74 6.29
N ILE A 30 9.28 -9.74 5.48
CA ILE A 30 9.94 -8.51 5.95
C ILE A 30 9.08 -7.80 7.01
N PHE A 31 7.77 -7.63 6.77
CA PHE A 31 6.88 -6.99 7.73
C PHE A 31 6.74 -7.79 9.02
N LYS A 32 6.62 -9.12 8.92
CA LYS A 32 6.53 -10.01 10.08
C LYS A 32 7.79 -9.94 10.94
N LEU A 33 8.96 -10.06 10.33
CA LEU A 33 10.23 -9.95 11.07
C LEU A 33 10.39 -8.55 11.65
N LYS A 34 10.00 -7.51 10.90
CA LYS A 34 10.11 -6.14 11.43
C LYS A 34 9.20 -5.90 12.63
N SER A 35 7.98 -6.46 12.63
CA SER A 35 7.06 -6.36 13.78
C SER A 35 7.53 -7.17 14.99
N GLN A 36 8.39 -8.17 14.79
CA GLN A 36 9.03 -8.94 15.86
C GLN A 36 10.28 -8.25 16.45
N GLY A 37 10.68 -7.10 15.92
CA GLY A 37 11.80 -6.31 16.46
C GLY A 37 13.13 -6.48 15.73
N TYR A 38 13.22 -7.35 14.72
CA TYR A 38 14.46 -7.59 13.97
C TYR A 38 14.96 -6.31 13.25
N ASP A 39 16.28 -6.13 13.22
CA ASP A 39 16.93 -5.12 12.38
C ASP A 39 16.97 -5.56 10.90
N PHE A 40 17.09 -4.60 10.00
CA PHE A 40 17.17 -4.86 8.56
C PHE A 40 18.35 -5.75 8.16
N LYS A 41 19.45 -5.74 8.93
CA LYS A 41 20.57 -6.66 8.71
C LYS A 41 20.13 -8.11 8.97
N GLU A 42 19.54 -8.37 10.13
CA GLU A 42 19.06 -9.70 10.54
C GLU A 42 17.97 -10.21 9.59
N ILE A 43 17.10 -9.32 9.12
CA ILE A 43 16.09 -9.64 8.11
C ILE A 43 16.77 -10.08 6.81
N SER A 44 17.79 -9.35 6.34
CA SER A 44 18.52 -9.75 5.13
C SER A 44 19.22 -11.10 5.29
N ASP A 45 19.82 -11.35 6.45
CA ASP A 45 20.50 -12.61 6.76
C ASP A 45 19.51 -13.78 6.82
N THR A 46 18.34 -13.57 7.42
CA THR A 46 17.25 -14.56 7.49
C THR A 46 16.75 -14.91 6.09
N LEU A 47 16.49 -13.91 5.24
CA LEU A 47 16.05 -14.14 3.85
C LEU A 47 17.09 -14.96 3.08
N ASN A 48 18.37 -14.61 3.20
CA ASN A 48 19.45 -15.31 2.53
C ASN A 48 19.64 -16.74 3.06
N LYS A 49 19.50 -16.96 4.38
CA LYS A 49 19.59 -18.28 5.03
C LYS A 49 18.52 -19.25 4.54
N HIS A 50 17.32 -18.73 4.26
CA HIS A 50 16.21 -19.51 3.69
C HIS A 50 16.28 -19.62 2.15
N ASN A 51 17.41 -19.29 1.52
CA ASN A 51 17.60 -19.29 0.06
C ASN A 51 16.61 -18.42 -0.72
N ILE A 52 16.00 -17.42 -0.08
CA ILE A 52 15.12 -16.45 -0.74
C ILE A 52 16.00 -15.42 -1.45
N ARG A 53 15.84 -15.29 -2.77
CA ARG A 53 16.61 -14.37 -3.60
C ARG A 53 15.74 -13.27 -4.19
N THR A 54 16.38 -12.21 -4.68
CA THR A 54 15.69 -11.17 -5.45
C THR A 54 15.16 -11.75 -6.76
N SER A 55 14.30 -11.00 -7.46
CA SER A 55 13.84 -11.36 -8.80
C SER A 55 14.97 -11.57 -9.83
N THR A 56 16.14 -10.99 -9.56
CA THR A 56 17.36 -11.12 -10.36
C THR A 56 18.29 -12.24 -9.86
N GLY A 57 17.87 -13.03 -8.87
CA GLY A 57 18.66 -14.11 -8.30
C GLY A 57 19.81 -13.67 -7.39
N LYS A 58 19.86 -12.39 -6.99
CA LYS A 58 20.89 -11.84 -6.09
C LYS A 58 20.49 -12.01 -4.62
N LYS A 59 21.49 -11.98 -3.73
CA LYS A 59 21.29 -11.97 -2.28
C LYS A 59 20.70 -10.65 -1.79
N PHE A 60 19.96 -10.70 -0.71
CA PHE A 60 19.48 -9.51 -0.01
C PHE A 60 20.61 -8.87 0.80
N TYR A 61 20.62 -7.54 0.84
CA TYR A 61 21.48 -6.74 1.70
C TYR A 61 20.63 -5.73 2.47
N ARG A 62 21.15 -5.23 3.60
CA ARG A 62 20.43 -4.39 4.56
C ARG A 62 19.65 -3.24 3.93
N SER A 63 20.30 -2.43 3.09
CA SER A 63 19.66 -1.25 2.47
C SER A 63 18.61 -1.62 1.43
N LEU A 64 18.73 -2.76 0.74
CA LEU A 64 17.66 -3.25 -0.14
C LEU A 64 16.40 -3.58 0.64
N VAL A 65 16.55 -4.29 1.77
CA VAL A 65 15.41 -4.63 2.65
C VAL A 65 14.75 -3.35 3.18
N TRP A 66 15.54 -2.38 3.64
CA TRP A 66 15.05 -1.08 4.09
C TRP A 66 14.25 -0.36 3.00
N ASN A 67 14.78 -0.31 1.77
CA ASN A 67 14.12 0.33 0.63
C ASN A 67 12.78 -0.35 0.30
N ILE A 68 12.74 -1.68 0.30
CA ILE A 68 11.51 -2.46 0.07
C ILE A 68 10.48 -2.14 1.15
N PHE A 69 10.89 -2.16 2.42
CA PHE A 69 10.02 -1.88 3.55
C PHE A 69 9.43 -0.46 3.47
N LYS A 70 10.28 0.57 3.30
CA LYS A 70 9.87 1.98 3.17
C LYS A 70 8.89 2.20 2.01
N LYS A 71 9.20 1.67 0.82
CA LYS A 71 8.32 1.81 -0.36
C LYS A 71 6.97 1.14 -0.11
N ARG A 72 6.96 -0.02 0.54
CA ARG A 72 5.72 -0.73 0.85
C ARG A 72 4.91 -0.01 1.92
N LEU A 73 5.55 0.55 2.95
CA LEU A 73 4.90 1.34 3.99
C LEU A 73 4.17 2.56 3.39
N LYS A 74 4.87 3.37 2.59
CA LYS A 74 4.28 4.52 1.88
C LYS A 74 3.10 4.13 1.00
N ARG A 75 3.19 2.97 0.34
CA ARG A 75 2.09 2.46 -0.48
C ARG A 75 0.89 2.02 0.37
N ASN A 76 1.14 1.38 1.51
CA ASN A 76 0.07 0.99 2.43
C ASN A 76 -0.62 2.24 3.00
N GLU A 77 0.14 3.27 3.39
CA GLU A 77 -0.41 4.56 3.84
C GLU A 77 -1.30 5.20 2.78
N PHE A 78 -0.84 5.25 1.53
CA PHE A 78 -1.64 5.76 0.40
C PHE A 78 -2.93 4.96 0.19
N MET A 79 -2.86 3.63 0.27
CA MET A 79 -4.03 2.75 0.11
C MET A 79 -4.98 2.77 1.31
N SER A 80 -4.52 3.18 2.48
CA SER A 80 -5.36 3.34 3.68
C SER A 80 -6.11 4.67 3.73
N GLN A 81 -5.90 5.56 2.76
CA GLN A 81 -6.60 6.85 2.73
C GLN A 81 -8.11 6.65 2.50
N PRO A 82 -8.96 7.34 3.27
CA PRO A 82 -10.40 7.23 3.12
C PRO A 82 -10.85 7.75 1.75
N ILE A 83 -11.89 7.13 1.21
CA ILE A 83 -12.60 7.62 0.04
C ILE A 83 -13.57 8.69 0.52
N VAL A 84 -13.50 9.88 -0.07
CA VAL A 84 -14.36 11.01 0.27
C VAL A 84 -15.23 11.36 -0.92
N GLU A 85 -16.54 11.36 -0.69
CA GLU A 85 -17.57 11.66 -1.68
C GLU A 85 -18.31 12.92 -1.24
N GLU A 86 -18.37 13.92 -2.13
CA GLU A 86 -18.97 15.21 -1.83
C GLU A 86 -19.96 15.59 -2.93
N TYR A 87 -21.15 16.02 -2.51
CA TYR A 87 -22.14 16.65 -3.36
C TYR A 87 -22.15 18.15 -3.08
N ARG A 88 -22.12 18.97 -4.12
CA ARG A 88 -22.14 20.43 -4.04
C ARG A 88 -23.11 21.02 -5.06
N ASP A 89 -23.43 22.29 -4.92
CA ASP A 89 -24.23 23.06 -5.88
C ASP A 89 -25.64 22.49 -6.14
N PHE A 90 -26.34 22.08 -5.07
CA PHE A 90 -27.71 21.56 -5.17
C PHE A 90 -28.69 22.42 -4.36
N ASP A 91 -29.90 22.57 -4.89
CA ASP A 91 -31.01 23.22 -4.21
C ASP A 91 -31.76 22.21 -3.32
N ILE A 92 -31.98 22.54 -2.05
CA ILE A 92 -32.80 21.74 -1.13
C ILE A 92 -34.20 22.34 -1.11
N ILE A 93 -35.19 21.56 -1.55
CA ILE A 93 -36.61 21.96 -1.50
C ILE A 93 -37.32 21.10 -0.46
N PHE A 94 -37.97 21.75 0.51
CA PHE A 94 -38.83 21.09 1.48
C PHE A 94 -40.24 20.96 0.90
N VAL A 95 -40.80 19.75 0.92
CA VAL A 95 -42.17 19.48 0.47
C VAL A 95 -43.00 19.10 1.69
N GLU A 96 -44.01 19.89 2.02
CA GLU A 96 -44.98 19.52 3.06
C GLU A 96 -45.81 18.33 2.58
N ARG A 97 -45.91 17.30 3.41
CA ARG A 97 -46.82 16.17 3.18
C ARG A 97 -48.25 16.63 3.48
N TYR A 98 -49.10 16.63 2.47
CA TYR A 98 -50.56 16.71 2.61
C TYR A 98 -51.13 15.34 3.02
#